data_AF-A0A939RJG6-F1
#
_entry.id   AF-A0A939RJG6-F1
#
_cell.length_a   1.000
_cell.length_b   1.000
_cell.length_c   1.000
_cell.angle_alpha   90.00
_cell.angle_beta   90.00
_cell.angle_gamma   90.00
#
_symmetry.space_group_name_H-M   'P 1'
#
loop_
_entity.id
_entity.type
_entity.pdbx_description
1 polymer ?
#
loop_
_entity_poly.entity_id
_entity_poly.type
_entity_poly.pdbx_seq_one_letter_code
_entity_poly.pdbx_strand_id
1 'polypeptide(L)' 'AYGVALTSGPLAGLTARAVVVLDENDTVLHTELVGEIADEPDYEAALAALK' A
#
# COMPACT_ATOMS: atom_id res chain seq x y z
N ALA A 1 -3.10 -8.09 -9.51
CA ALA A 1 -2.27 -8.27 -8.31
C ALA A 1 -1.55 -6.96 -8.02
N TYR A 2 -1.48 -6.52 -6.76
CA TYR A 2 -1.02 -5.17 -6.37
C TYR A 2 0.50 -5.00 -6.22
N GLY A 3 1.31 -6.01 -6.55
CA GLY A 3 2.77 -5.88 -6.53
C GLY A 3 3.42 -5.82 -5.15
N VAL A 4 2.68 -6.11 -4.07
CA VAL A 4 3.16 -6.01 -2.67
C VAL A 4 3.79 -7.29 -2.12
N ALA A 5 4.00 -8.33 -2.93
CA ALA A 5 4.52 -9.59 -2.44
C ALA A 5 6.03 -9.49 -2.12
N LEU A 6 6.42 -9.86 -0.90
CA LEU A 6 7.82 -10.02 -0.53
C LEU A 6 8.33 -11.36 -1.06
N THR A 7 9.26 -11.31 -2.01
CA THR A 7 9.76 -12.50 -2.73
C THR A 7 11.01 -13.12 -2.10
N SER A 8 11.61 -12.47 -1.11
CA SER A 8 12.87 -12.91 -0.50
C SER A 8 13.02 -12.43 0.94
N GLY A 9 14.05 -12.93 1.63
CA GLY A 9 14.35 -12.58 3.02
C GLY A 9 13.47 -13.31 4.03
N PRO A 10 13.61 -12.99 5.33
CA PRO A 10 12.92 -13.69 6.41
C PRO A 10 11.40 -13.49 6.40
N LEU A 11 10.91 -12.46 5.71
CA LEU A 11 9.48 -12.14 5.57
C LEU A 11 8.90 -12.57 4.22
N ALA A 12 9.63 -13.38 3.43
CA ALA A 12 9.16 -13.88 2.15
C ALA A 12 7.81 -14.62 2.31
N GLY A 13 6.90 -14.37 1.37
CA GLY A 13 5.52 -14.91 1.41
C GLY A 13 4.52 -14.04 2.16
N LEU A 14 4.98 -12.97 2.82
CA LEU A 14 4.11 -11.91 3.36
C LEU A 14 3.94 -10.77 2.35
N THR A 15 3.03 -9.86 2.65
CA THR A 15 2.89 -8.59 1.92
C THR A 15 3.76 -7.51 2.56
N ALA A 16 4.36 -6.66 1.74
CA ALA A 16 4.92 -5.39 2.19
C ALA A 16 3.82 -4.50 2.78
N ARG A 17 4.21 -3.51 3.59
CA ARG A 17 3.29 -2.49 4.08
C ARG A 17 3.01 -1.50 2.95
N ALA A 18 1.76 -1.41 2.54
CA ALA A 18 1.31 -0.54 1.47
C ALA A 18 -0.15 -0.14 1.66
N VAL A 19 -0.52 1.01 1.09
CA VAL A 19 -1.90 1.50 1.02
C VAL A 19 -2.30 1.63 -0.44
N VAL A 20 -3.47 1.10 -0.79
CA VAL A 20 -4.09 1.27 -2.12
C VAL A 20 -5.53 1.72 -1.90
N VAL A 21 -5.88 2.87 -2.45
CA VAL A 21 -7.24 3.44 -2.37
C VAL A 21 -7.90 3.33 -3.74
N LEU A 22 -9.11 2.77 -3.79
CA LEU A 22 -9.89 2.61 -5.01
C LEU A 22 -11.22 3.36 -4.91
N ASP A 23 -11.74 3.82 -6.04
CA ASP A 23 -13.11 4.33 -6.18
C ASP A 23 -14.13 3.20 -6.39
N GLU A 24 -15.41 3.55 -6.53
CA GLU A 24 -16.49 2.60 -6.77
C GLU A 24 -16.44 1.88 -8.13
N ASN A 25 -15.57 2.33 -9.04
CA ASN A 25 -15.38 1.77 -10.38
C ASN A 25 -14.09 0.94 -10.47
N ASP A 26 -13.53 0.52 -9.33
CA ASP A 26 -12.25 -0.20 -9.20
C ASP A 26 -11.05 0.59 -9.77
N THR A 27 -11.13 1.91 -9.85
CA THR A 27 -10.03 2.77 -10.29
C THR A 27 -9.15 3.13 -9.10
N VAL A 28 -7.83 2.97 -9.25
CA VAL A 28 -6.86 3.32 -8.22
C VAL A 28 -6.71 4.85 -8.13
N LEU A 29 -7.08 5.42 -7.00
CA LEU A 29 -6.95 6.86 -6.70
C LEU A 29 -5.63 7.20 -6.01
N HIS A 30 -5.09 6.29 -5.21
CA HIS A 30 -3.86 6.48 -4.46
C HIS A 30 -3.12 5.16 -4.25
N THR A 31 -1.79 5.24 -4.28
CA THR A 31 -0.88 4.14 -3.95
C THR A 31 0.28 4.63 -3.11
N GLU A 32 0.58 3.90 -2.06
CA GLU A 32 1.77 4.10 -1.23
C GLU A 32 2.41 2.74 -0.94
N LEU A 33 3.69 2.60 -1.25
CA LEU A 33 4.54 1.52 -0.75
C LEU A 33 5.45 2.12 0.32
N VAL A 34 5.29 1.70 1.57
CA VAL A 34 6.04 2.28 2.69
C VAL A 34 7.52 1.88 2.57
N GLY A 35 8.42 2.85 2.73
CA GLY A 35 9.86 2.66 2.50
C GLY A 35 10.52 1.65 3.44
N GLU A 36 10.04 1.57 4.68
CA GLU A 36 10.45 0.59 5.69
C GLU A 36 9.21 -0.10 6.28
N ILE A 37 9.26 -1.41 6.49
CA ILE A 37 8.07 -2.19 6.87
C ILE A 37 7.59 -1.89 8.30
N ALA A 38 8.51 -1.42 9.15
CA ALA A 38 8.24 -1.03 10.52
C ALA A 38 7.59 0.35 10.64
N ASP A 39 7.72 1.20 9.62
CA ASP A 39 7.16 2.55 9.63
C ASP A 39 5.65 2.53 9.35
N GLU A 40 4.98 3.60 9.75
CA GLU A 40 3.56 3.81 9.43
C GLU A 40 3.41 4.48 8.06
N PRO A 41 2.29 4.22 7.33
CA PRO A 41 1.99 4.90 6.08
C PRO A 41 1.52 6.35 6.30
N ASP A 42 1.41 7.12 5.21
CA ASP A 42 0.81 8.46 5.23
C ASP A 42 -0.72 8.39 5.19
N TYR A 43 -1.33 8.32 6.38
CA TYR A 43 -2.79 8.27 6.52
C TYR A 43 -3.49 9.50 5.94
N GLU A 44 -2.89 10.69 6.07
CA GLU A 44 -3.50 11.94 5.60
C GLU A 44 -3.53 11.97 4.08
N ALA A 45 -2.46 11.51 3.41
CA ALA A 45 -2.43 11.37 1.96
C ALA A 45 -3.46 10.36 1.45
N ALA A 46 -3.60 9.22 2.12
CA ALA A 46 -4.58 8.20 1.77
C ALA A 46 -6.03 8.71 1.92
N LEU A 47 -6.34 9.42 3.02
CA LEU A 47 -7.66 9.99 3.25
C LEU A 47 -7.97 11.17 2.32
N ALA A 48 -6.96 11.96 1.95
CA ALA A 48 -7.12 13.07 1.01
C ALA A 48 -7.54 12.58 -0.39
N ALA A 49 -7.20 11.34 -0.77
CA ALA A 49 -7.62 10.74 -2.03
C ALA A 49 -9.14 10.46 -2.11
N LEU A 50 -9.86 10.51 -0.99
CA LEU A 50 -11.31 10.30 -0.90
C LEU A 50 -12.13 11.60 -0.87
N LYS A 51 -11.47 12.77 -0.84
CA LYS A 51 -12.12 14.07 -0.68
C LYS A 51 -12.68 14.63 -1.99
#